data_AF-A0A448IPL1-F1
#
_entry.id   AF-A0A448IPL1-F1
#
_cell.length_a   1.000
_cell.length_b   1.000
_cell.length_c   1.000
_cell.angle_alpha   90.00
_cell.angle_beta   90.00
_cell.angle_gamma   90.00
#
_symmetry.space_group_name_H-M   'P 1'
#
loop_
_entity.id
_entity.type
_entity.pdbx_description
1 polymer ?
#
loop_
_entity_poly.entity_id
_entity_poly.type
_entity_poly.pdbx_seq_one_letter_code
_entity_poly.pdbx_strand_id
1 'polypeptide(L)'
;MSRKAKADKTGRTSTRRLDIATTPLDTTTVDIISELCDRFGAHGRTASGDIAGGYRVSDVCAALKVPAQEWPLFARWATDFLNPASWEQLYAHLDVLIAQRCITPGNDLLSELMRLEVDGDGLTVDDLHTIVAALLAGIDAR
;
A
#
# COMPACT_ATOMS: atom_id res chain seq x y z
N MET A 1 -4.64 19.55 56.40
CA MET A 1 -5.04 20.19 55.13
C MET A 1 -4.01 19.82 54.05
N SER A 2 -4.53 19.46 52.87
CA SER A 2 -3.86 19.37 51.56
C SER A 2 -2.91 18.20 51.23
N ARG A 3 -3.48 17.33 50.38
CA ARG A 3 -2.89 16.28 49.55
C ARG A 3 -1.97 16.87 48.47
N LYS A 4 -0.95 16.12 48.02
CA LYS A 4 -0.85 15.71 46.59
C LYS A 4 0.27 14.70 46.35
N ALA A 5 -0.13 13.57 45.79
CA ALA A 5 0.71 12.67 45.01
C ALA A 5 1.04 13.31 43.65
N LYS A 6 2.17 12.93 43.05
CA LYS A 6 2.18 12.63 41.61
C LYS A 6 3.32 11.68 41.23
N ALA A 7 2.89 10.53 40.73
CA ALA A 7 3.69 9.51 40.09
C ALA A 7 4.18 9.96 38.71
N ASP A 8 5.31 9.36 38.33
CA ASP A 8 5.60 8.71 37.06
C ASP A 8 5.38 9.46 35.73
N LYS A 9 6.43 9.51 34.92
CA LYS A 9 6.39 9.93 33.52
C LYS A 9 7.30 9.02 32.70
N THR A 10 7.00 7.73 32.73
CA THR A 10 7.57 6.73 31.83
C THR A 10 6.96 6.88 30.43
N GLY A 11 7.84 6.95 29.42
CA GLY A 11 7.64 6.42 28.06
C GLY A 11 6.47 6.96 27.24
N ARG A 12 6.72 7.94 26.37
CA ARG A 12 5.85 8.24 25.22
C ARG A 12 6.48 7.68 23.95
N THR A 13 6.34 6.38 23.72
CA THR A 13 6.39 5.80 22.37
C THR A 13 5.04 6.04 21.74
N SER A 14 4.97 7.01 20.84
CA SER A 14 3.76 7.42 20.13
C SER A 14 3.49 6.45 18.98
N THR A 15 2.85 5.32 19.26
CA THR A 15 2.16 4.55 18.21
C THR A 15 0.96 5.37 17.76
N ARG A 16 0.99 5.82 16.50
CA ARG A 16 -0.03 6.66 15.87
C ARG A 16 -1.25 5.77 15.57
N ARG A 17 -2.14 5.66 16.56
CA ARG A 17 -3.42 4.97 16.46
C ARG A 17 -4.40 5.86 15.69
N LEU A 18 -5.02 5.31 14.65
CA LEU A 18 -6.14 5.94 13.95
C LEU A 18 -7.35 5.02 14.19
N ASP A 19 -8.38 5.56 14.85
CA ASP A 19 -9.64 4.86 15.15
C ASP A 19 -10.66 5.27 14.08
N ILE A 20 -11.14 4.39 13.17
CA ILE A 20 -12.08 4.78 12.09
C ILE A 20 -13.33 3.91 11.89
N ALA A 21 -13.53 2.69 12.37
CA ALA A 21 -14.72 1.87 12.08
C ALA A 21 -14.98 1.54 10.59
N THR A 22 -15.17 0.24 10.35
CA THR A 22 -15.18 -0.44 9.06
C THR A 22 -16.31 -0.01 8.11
N THR A 23 -15.95 0.80 7.11
CA THR A 23 -16.74 1.11 5.89
C THR A 23 -15.83 1.07 4.66
N PRO A 24 -16.35 0.90 3.42
CA PRO A 24 -15.53 0.80 2.20
C PRO A 24 -14.46 1.88 2.19
N LEU A 25 -13.18 1.48 2.09
CA LEU A 25 -11.97 2.29 2.26
C LEU A 25 -12.32 3.76 2.51
N ASP A 26 -12.54 4.12 3.78
CA ASP A 26 -12.83 5.50 4.16
C ASP A 26 -11.78 6.42 3.53
N THR A 27 -12.16 7.65 3.15
CA THR A 27 -11.26 8.65 2.55
C THR A 27 -9.90 8.72 3.26
N THR A 28 -9.88 8.48 4.56
CA THR A 28 -8.66 8.41 5.37
C THR A 28 -7.69 7.29 4.96
N THR A 29 -8.18 6.10 4.59
CA THR A 29 -7.33 4.98 4.14
C THR A 29 -6.73 5.28 2.77
N VAL A 30 -7.52 5.89 1.89
CA VAL A 30 -7.06 6.32 0.56
C VAL A 30 -5.95 7.37 0.70
N ASP A 31 -6.13 8.34 1.59
CA ASP A 31 -5.13 9.36 1.89
C ASP A 31 -3.83 8.75 2.43
N ILE A 32 -3.91 7.76 3.33
CA ILE A 32 -2.73 7.05 3.85
C ILE A 32 -2.00 6.28 2.74
N ILE A 33 -2.74 5.53 1.91
CA ILE A 33 -2.16 4.78 0.79
C ILE A 33 -1.50 5.74 -0.21
N SER A 34 -2.13 6.87 -0.51
CA SER A 34 -1.57 7.92 -1.36
C SER A 34 -0.28 8.51 -0.77
N GLU A 35 -0.27 8.83 0.53
CA GLU A 35 0.94 9.31 1.23
C GLU A 35 2.08 8.27 1.17
N LEU A 36 1.76 6.99 1.35
CA LEU A 36 2.73 5.90 1.24
C LEU A 36 3.27 5.79 -0.20
N CYS A 37 2.42 5.89 -1.21
CA CYS A 37 2.84 5.87 -2.61
C CYS A 37 3.77 7.04 -2.94
N ASP A 38 3.41 8.26 -2.53
CA ASP A 38 4.24 9.45 -2.69
C ASP A 38 5.61 9.29 -2.00
N ARG A 39 5.62 8.74 -0.78
CA ARG A 39 6.86 8.50 -0.02
C ARG A 39 7.84 7.57 -0.73
N PHE A 40 7.34 6.52 -1.39
CA PHE A 40 8.17 5.57 -2.13
C PHE A 40 8.39 5.97 -3.60
N GLY A 41 7.93 7.15 -3.98
CA GLY A 41 8.15 7.70 -5.30
C GLY A 41 7.30 7.08 -6.40
N ALA A 42 6.23 6.36 -6.03
CA ALA A 42 5.12 6.07 -6.93
C ALA A 42 4.36 7.37 -7.15
N HIS A 43 4.82 8.22 -8.08
CA HIS A 43 4.22 9.52 -8.33
C HIS A 43 3.21 9.44 -9.48
N GLY A 44 2.02 10.02 -9.31
CA GLY A 44 1.01 10.16 -10.36
C GLY A 44 1.30 11.23 -11.43
N ARG A 45 2.49 11.24 -12.07
CA ARG A 45 2.78 12.20 -13.16
C ARG A 45 3.20 11.56 -14.49
N THR A 46 2.29 11.57 -15.44
CA THR A 46 2.60 11.71 -16.88
C THR A 46 2.11 13.07 -17.36
N ALA A 47 3.04 13.93 -17.78
CA ALA A 47 2.72 15.07 -18.64
C ALA A 47 2.43 14.53 -20.05
N SER A 48 1.25 13.97 -20.25
CA SER A 48 0.62 13.84 -21.56
C SER A 48 -0.87 13.69 -21.28
N GLY A 49 -1.65 14.69 -21.70
CA GLY A 49 -3.08 14.76 -21.41
C GLY A 49 -3.81 13.55 -21.98
N ASP A 50 -4.34 12.71 -21.11
CA ASP A 50 -5.77 12.47 -20.96
C ASP A 50 -5.97 11.56 -19.74
N ILE A 51 -7.08 11.78 -19.02
CA ILE A 51 -7.57 11.08 -17.81
C ILE A 51 -6.64 11.02 -16.57
N ALA A 52 -6.90 11.95 -15.65
CA ALA A 52 -6.71 11.90 -14.20
C ALA A 52 -5.80 10.80 -13.59
N GLY A 53 -4.55 11.16 -13.26
CA GLY A 53 -3.95 10.79 -11.97
C GLY A 53 -3.47 9.35 -11.71
N GLY A 54 -3.35 8.47 -12.71
CA GLY A 54 -2.86 7.10 -12.47
C GLY A 54 -1.35 7.01 -12.15
N TYR A 55 -0.95 6.02 -11.34
CA TYR A 55 0.46 5.68 -11.11
C TYR A 55 1.06 4.96 -12.32
N ARG A 56 2.33 5.25 -12.67
CA ARG A 56 3.01 4.46 -13.70
C ARG A 56 3.39 3.10 -13.12
N VAL A 57 3.21 2.03 -13.91
CA VAL A 57 3.65 0.68 -13.54
C VAL A 57 5.11 0.65 -13.09
N SER A 58 6.01 1.40 -13.76
CA SER A 58 7.43 1.51 -13.37
C SER A 58 7.62 2.04 -11.96
N ASP A 59 6.81 3.03 -11.57
CA ASP A 59 6.97 3.72 -10.31
C ASP A 59 6.40 2.86 -9.17
N VAL A 60 5.28 2.15 -9.43
CA VAL A 60 4.72 1.13 -8.52
C VAL A 60 5.71 -0.02 -8.36
N CYS A 61 6.25 -0.59 -9.43
CA CYS A 61 7.22 -1.69 -9.35
C CYS A 61 8.49 -1.28 -8.59
N ALA A 62 8.99 -0.05 -8.80
CA ALA A 62 10.11 0.49 -8.04
C ALA A 62 9.78 0.65 -6.55
N ALA A 63 8.60 1.17 -6.23
CA ALA A 63 8.11 1.33 -4.85
C ALA A 63 7.94 -0.03 -4.14
N LEU A 64 7.55 -1.07 -4.87
CA LEU A 64 7.47 -2.46 -4.41
C LEU A 64 8.84 -3.17 -4.38
N LYS A 65 9.93 -2.50 -4.75
CA LYS A 65 11.28 -3.10 -4.91
C LYS A 65 11.30 -4.35 -5.78
N VAL A 66 10.42 -4.42 -6.78
CA VAL A 66 10.43 -5.48 -7.78
C VAL A 66 11.66 -5.28 -8.68
N PRO A 67 12.46 -6.32 -8.96
CA PRO A 67 13.59 -6.24 -9.90
C PRO A 67 13.15 -5.72 -11.27
N ALA A 68 13.94 -4.83 -11.88
CA ALA A 68 13.61 -4.19 -13.16
C ALA A 68 13.33 -5.17 -14.31
N GLN A 69 13.90 -6.37 -14.26
CA GLN A 69 13.65 -7.45 -15.23
C GLN A 69 12.19 -7.95 -15.23
N GLU A 70 11.46 -7.76 -14.13
CA GLU A 70 10.08 -8.21 -13.96
C GLU A 70 9.07 -7.12 -14.30
N TRP A 71 9.49 -5.86 -14.47
CA TRP A 71 8.58 -4.76 -14.78
C TRP A 71 7.77 -4.96 -16.07
N PRO A 72 8.30 -5.57 -17.15
CA PRO A 72 7.50 -5.90 -18.33
C PRO A 72 6.35 -6.88 -18.05
N LEU A 73 6.51 -7.77 -17.06
CA LEU A 73 5.47 -8.71 -16.63
C LEU A 73 4.32 -7.98 -15.94
N PHE A 74 4.64 -7.06 -15.04
CA PHE A 74 3.67 -6.18 -14.40
C PHE A 74 2.94 -5.28 -15.40
N ALA A 75 3.66 -4.72 -16.38
CA ALA A 75 3.04 -3.91 -17.43
C ALA A 75 2.06 -4.71 -18.29
N ARG A 76 2.38 -5.98 -18.56
CA ARG A 76 1.48 -6.90 -19.28
C ARG A 76 0.20 -7.15 -18.49
N TRP A 77 0.30 -7.47 -17.20
CA TRP A 77 -0.86 -7.71 -16.35
C TRP A 77 -1.73 -6.45 -16.21
N ALA A 78 -1.12 -5.27 -16.03
CA ALA A 78 -1.82 -3.99 -15.95
C ALA A 78 -2.58 -3.64 -17.25
N THR A 79 -2.02 -3.99 -18.41
CA THR A 79 -2.66 -3.72 -19.71
C THR A 79 -3.80 -4.72 -20.01
N ASP A 80 -3.74 -5.92 -19.45
CA ASP A 80 -4.72 -7.00 -19.66
C ASP A 80 -5.65 -7.19 -18.45
N PHE A 81 -6.08 -6.07 -17.85
CA PHE A 81 -6.87 -6.08 -16.62
C PHE A 81 -8.28 -6.67 -16.77
N LEU A 82 -8.78 -6.86 -18.00
CA LEU A 82 -10.07 -7.52 -18.23
C LEU A 82 -9.96 -9.05 -18.24
N ASN A 83 -8.74 -9.59 -18.27
CA ASN A 83 -8.49 -11.02 -18.28
C ASN A 83 -8.28 -11.56 -16.85
N PRO A 84 -9.17 -12.43 -16.34
CA PRO A 84 -9.04 -13.00 -15.00
C PRO A 84 -7.70 -13.70 -14.78
N ALA A 85 -7.18 -14.40 -15.79
CA ALA A 85 -5.91 -15.10 -15.69
C ALA A 85 -4.71 -14.15 -15.50
N SER A 86 -4.82 -12.90 -15.95
CA SER A 86 -3.78 -11.88 -15.75
C SER A 86 -3.77 -11.38 -14.30
N TRP A 87 -4.93 -11.17 -13.68
CA TRP A 87 -5.03 -10.86 -12.25
C TRP A 87 -4.61 -12.00 -11.35
N GLU A 88 -4.99 -13.24 -11.67
CA GLU A 88 -4.58 -14.43 -10.91
C GLU A 88 -3.05 -14.58 -10.89
N GLN A 89 -2.39 -14.35 -12.03
CA GLN A 89 -0.92 -14.39 -12.11
C GLN A 89 -0.27 -13.25 -11.32
N LEU A 90 -0.85 -12.05 -11.35
CA LEU A 90 -0.37 -10.94 -10.53
C LEU A 90 -0.49 -11.30 -9.03
N TYR A 91 -1.64 -11.80 -8.59
CA TYR A 91 -1.87 -12.15 -7.19
C TYR A 91 -0.96 -13.27 -6.72
N ALA A 92 -0.81 -14.33 -7.51
CA ALA A 92 0.16 -15.39 -7.20
C ALA A 92 1.60 -14.86 -7.10
N HIS A 93 1.95 -13.83 -7.88
CA HIS A 93 3.25 -13.20 -7.78
C HIS A 93 3.37 -12.29 -6.54
N LEU A 94 2.31 -11.56 -6.19
CA LEU A 94 2.25 -10.76 -4.97
C LEU A 94 2.34 -11.64 -3.71
N ASP A 95 1.70 -12.80 -3.70
CA ASP A 95 1.81 -13.78 -2.62
C ASP A 95 3.28 -14.16 -2.35
N VAL A 96 4.08 -14.35 -3.41
CA VAL A 96 5.52 -14.62 -3.28
C VAL A 96 6.25 -13.43 -2.66
N LEU A 97 5.95 -12.22 -3.10
CA LEU A 97 6.55 -10.99 -2.57
C LEU A 97 6.17 -10.73 -1.10
N ILE A 98 4.94 -11.07 -0.71
CA ILE A 98 4.44 -11.00 0.68
C ILE A 98 5.16 -12.05 1.53
N ALA A 99 5.21 -13.31 1.08
CA ALA A 99 5.89 -14.39 1.79
C ALA A 99 7.39 -14.09 2.02
N GLN A 100 8.06 -13.51 1.03
CA GLN A 100 9.45 -13.06 1.17
C GLN A 100 9.60 -12.01 2.29
N ARG A 101 8.68 -11.04 2.36
CA ARG A 101 8.70 -9.95 3.36
C ARG A 101 8.32 -10.42 4.76
N CYS A 102 7.50 -11.47 4.87
CA CYS A 102 7.24 -12.12 6.16
C CYS A 102 8.52 -12.71 6.76
N ILE A 103 9.46 -13.18 5.94
CA ILE A 103 10.74 -13.74 6.38
C ILE A 103 11.79 -12.65 6.54
N THR A 104 11.86 -11.72 5.57
CA THR A 104 12.84 -10.63 5.53
C THR A 104 12.12 -9.31 5.27
N PRO A 105 11.69 -8.59 6.31
CA PRO A 105 10.98 -7.33 6.15
C PRO A 105 11.76 -6.30 5.34
N GLY A 106 11.11 -5.73 4.33
CA GLY A 106 11.67 -4.67 3.50
C GLY A 106 11.38 -3.26 4.02
N ASN A 107 12.09 -2.29 3.44
CA ASN A 107 11.72 -0.87 3.49
C ASN A 107 11.21 -0.46 2.10
N ASP A 108 9.97 -0.86 1.81
CA ASP A 108 9.27 -0.67 0.53
C ASP A 108 7.76 -0.54 0.77
N LEU A 109 7.02 -0.15 -0.26
CA LEU A 109 5.58 0.10 -0.18
C LEU A 109 4.82 -1.12 0.35
N LEU A 110 5.09 -2.32 -0.17
CA LEU A 110 4.40 -3.54 0.26
C LEU A 110 4.66 -3.84 1.74
N SER A 111 5.89 -3.63 2.20
CA SER A 111 6.25 -3.83 3.60
C SER A 111 5.57 -2.81 4.54
N GLU A 112 5.38 -1.57 4.09
CA GLU A 112 4.62 -0.57 4.85
C GLU A 112 3.12 -0.88 4.85
N LEU A 113 2.54 -1.32 3.72
CA LEU A 113 1.16 -1.78 3.66
C LEU A 113 0.92 -2.98 4.60
N MET A 114 1.84 -3.94 4.65
CA MET A 114 1.75 -5.08 5.58
C MET A 114 1.82 -4.66 7.07
N ARG A 115 2.36 -3.48 7.38
CA ARG A 115 2.40 -2.92 8.74
C ARG A 115 1.23 -1.97 9.02
N LEU A 116 0.45 -1.63 7.99
CA LEU A 116 -0.64 -0.69 8.13
C LEU A 116 -1.80 -1.35 8.88
N GLU A 117 -2.27 -0.66 9.91
CA GLU A 117 -3.49 -1.00 10.62
C GLU A 117 -4.56 0.03 10.26
N VAL A 118 -5.71 -0.46 9.79
CA VAL A 118 -6.93 0.32 9.55
C VAL A 118 -7.93 -0.16 10.60
N ASP A 119 -8.45 0.75 11.42
CA ASP A 119 -9.39 0.42 12.50
C ASP A 119 -8.86 -0.54 13.58
N GLY A 120 -7.54 -0.62 13.69
CA GLY A 120 -6.87 -1.57 14.59
C GLY A 120 -6.75 -2.99 14.01
N ASP A 121 -7.18 -3.20 12.77
CA ASP A 121 -6.99 -4.44 12.03
C ASP A 121 -5.92 -4.24 10.95
N GLY A 122 -5.00 -5.19 10.83
CA GLY A 122 -4.01 -5.20 9.75
C GLY A 122 -4.65 -5.53 8.39
N LEU A 123 -4.07 -5.02 7.31
CA LEU A 123 -4.51 -5.37 5.95
C LEU A 123 -4.40 -6.89 5.70
N THR A 124 -5.44 -7.47 5.11
CA THR A 124 -5.43 -8.86 4.67
C THR A 124 -4.65 -9.01 3.36
N VAL A 125 -4.31 -10.25 2.98
CA VAL A 125 -3.67 -10.53 1.68
C VAL A 125 -4.57 -10.07 0.52
N ASP A 126 -5.88 -10.25 0.62
CA ASP A 126 -6.85 -9.77 -0.37
C ASP A 126 -6.88 -8.23 -0.46
N ASP A 127 -6.72 -7.53 0.67
CA ASP A 127 -6.59 -6.07 0.66
C ASP A 127 -5.31 -5.62 -0.03
N LEU A 128 -4.18 -6.28 0.25
CA LEU A 128 -2.90 -6.00 -0.40
C LEU A 128 -2.98 -6.23 -1.91
N HIS A 129 -3.60 -7.34 -2.34
CA HIS A 129 -3.88 -7.63 -3.74
C HIS A 129 -4.71 -6.52 -4.38
N THR A 130 -5.82 -6.14 -3.75
CA THR A 130 -6.73 -5.11 -4.24
C THR A 130 -6.05 -3.74 -4.36
N ILE A 131 -5.24 -3.35 -3.37
CA ILE A 131 -4.54 -2.07 -3.38
C ILE A 131 -3.50 -2.04 -4.50
N VAL A 132 -2.61 -3.04 -4.57
CA VAL A 132 -1.58 -3.09 -5.63
C VAL A 132 -2.21 -3.17 -7.02
N ALA A 133 -3.32 -3.90 -7.13
CA ALA A 133 -4.12 -3.94 -8.34
C ALA A 133 -4.62 -2.57 -8.79
N ALA A 134 -5.28 -1.83 -7.90
CA ALA A 134 -5.78 -0.51 -8.19
C ALA A 134 -4.65 0.43 -8.64
N LEU A 135 -3.51 0.41 -7.92
CA LEU A 135 -2.32 1.20 -8.25
C LEU A 135 -1.81 0.91 -9.67
N LEU A 136 -1.72 -0.37 -10.06
CA LEU A 136 -1.25 -0.79 -11.38
C LEU A 136 -2.25 -0.47 -12.50
N ALA A 137 -3.54 -0.59 -12.23
CA ALA A 137 -4.60 -0.25 -13.17
C ALA A 137 -4.71 1.27 -13.40
N GLY A 138 -3.98 2.09 -12.63
CA GLY A 138 -4.12 3.54 -12.63
C GLY A 138 -5.48 3.98 -12.12
N ILE A 139 -6.20 3.10 -11.44
CA ILE A 139 -7.45 3.40 -10.76
C ILE A 139 -7.02 3.96 -9.40
N ASP A 140 -7.24 5.26 -9.22
CA ASP A 140 -7.18 5.83 -7.88
C ASP A 140 -8.08 4.99 -6.97
N ALA A 141 -7.58 4.59 -5.80
CA ALA A 141 -8.30 3.73 -4.87
C ALA A 141 -9.45 4.48 -4.14
N ARG A 142 -10.22 5.28 -4.90
CA ARG A 142 -11.24 6.23 -4.46
C ARG A 142 -12.62 5.60 -4.34
#